data_AF-A0A7J9N272-F1
#
_entry.id   AF-A0A7J9N272-F1
#
_cell.length_a   1.000
_cell.length_b   1.000
_cell.length_c   1.000
_cell.angle_alpha   90.00
_cell.angle_beta   90.00
_cell.angle_gamma   90.00
#
_symmetry.space_group_name_H-M   'P 1'
#
loop_
_entity.id
_entity.type
_entity.pdbx_description
1 polymer ?
#
loop_
_entity_poly.entity_id
_entity_poly.type
_entity_poly.pdbx_seq_one_letter_code
_entity_poly.pdbx_strand_id
1 'polypeptide(L)' 'MIVIDELPFKFVESKGFRKFMFVACPRIHIPSRITIIKDVYQLYLDERTK' A
#
# COMPACT_ATOMS: atom_id res chain seq x y z
N MET A 1 -4.69 -2.71 6.84
CA MET A 1 -3.31 -2.21 6.90
C MET A 1 -3.19 -0.74 6.56
N ILE A 2 -3.09 -0.31 5.30
CA ILE A 2 -2.79 1.13 5.05
C ILE A 2 -4.05 1.98 5.15
N VAL A 3 -5.08 1.68 4.37
CA VAL A 3 -6.34 2.45 4.36
C VAL A 3 -7.17 2.17 5.62
N ILE A 4 -7.32 0.89 5.97
CA ILE A 4 -8.14 0.46 7.12
C ILE A 4 -7.55 0.90 8.47
N ASP A 5 -6.22 0.83 8.63
CA ASP A 5 -5.55 1.17 9.90
C ASP A 5 -4.87 2.56 9.84
N GLU A 6 -5.22 3.36 8.83
CA GLU A 6 -4.75 4.74 8.61
C GLU A 6 -3.22 4.94 8.73
N LEU A 7 -2.44 3.94 8.30
CA LEU A 7 -0.99 3.97 8.40
C LEU A 7 -0.36 4.92 7.37
N PRO A 8 0.80 5.54 7.67
CA PRO A 8 1.53 6.33 6.70
C PRO A 8 1.89 5.51 5.46
N PHE A 9 1.74 6.07 4.24
CA PHE A 9 2.10 5.38 3.00
C PHE A 9 3.57 4.92 2.94
N LYS A 10 4.47 5.60 3.68
CA LYS A 10 5.88 5.21 3.81
C LYS A 10 6.07 3.86 4.52
N PHE A 11 5.05 3.36 5.22
CA PHE A 11 5.11 2.11 5.97
C PHE A 11 5.54 0.91 5.12
N VAL A 12 5.16 0.88 3.83
CA VAL A 12 5.55 -0.21 2.91
C VAL A 12 7.03 -0.27 2.57
N GLU A 13 7.75 0.84 2.78
CA GLU A 13 9.19 0.93 2.54
C GLU A 13 10.00 0.45 3.76
N SER A 14 9.34 0.22 4.90
CA SER A 14 9.99 -0.26 6.10
C SER A 14 10.55 -1.68 5.91
N LYS A 15 11.74 -1.94 6.46
CA LYS A 15 12.39 -3.27 6.38
C LYS A 15 11.50 -4.37 6.97
N GLY A 16 10.78 -4.06 8.06
CA GLY A 16 9.85 -4.98 8.71
C GLY A 16 8.72 -5.40 7.77
N PHE A 17 8.08 -4.43 7.12
CA PHE A 17 7.01 -4.72 6.15
C PHE A 17 7.53 -5.51 4.95
N ARG A 18 8.69 -5.15 4.40
CA ARG A 18 9.29 -5.88 3.27
C ARG A 18 9.59 -7.34 3.62
N LYS A 19 10.14 -7.58 4.82
CA LYS A 19 10.42 -8.95 5.30
C LYS A 19 9.13 -9.74 5.53
N PHE A 20 8.12 -9.09 6.11
CA PHE A 20 6.79 -9.69 6.28
C PHE A 20 6.19 -10.10 4.94
N MET A 21 6.18 -9.19 3.97
CA MET A 21 5.64 -9.45 2.63
C MET A 21 6.45 -10.50 1.87
N PHE A 22 7.77 -10.57 2.06
CA PHE A 22 8.58 -11.61 1.46
C PHE A 22 8.19 -13.01 1.95
N VAL A 23 7.83 -13.15 3.23
CA VAL A 23 7.37 -14.44 3.79
C VAL A 23 5.92 -14.73 3.42
N ALA A 24 5.03 -13.75 3.57
CA ALA A 24 3.60 -13.92 3.32
C ALA A 24 3.28 -14.08 1.83
N CYS A 25 3.90 -13.26 0.97
CA CYS A 25 3.62 -13.15 -0.46
C CYS A 25 4.93 -12.98 -1.27
N PRO A 26 5.77 -14.03 -1.40
CA PRO A 26 7.10 -13.92 -2.01
C PRO A 26 7.09 -13.53 -3.50
N ARG A 27 5.98 -13.73 -4.20
CA ARG A 27 5.85 -13.43 -5.64
C ARG A 27 5.43 -12.00 -5.92
N ILE A 28 5.02 -11.24 -4.90
CA ILE A 28 4.50 -9.88 -5.08
C ILE A 28 5.66 -8.90 -4.97
N HIS A 29 5.85 -8.10 -6.02
CA HIS A 29 6.75 -6.96 -5.96
C HIS A 29 6.12 -5.87 -5.09
N ILE A 30 6.79 -5.48 -4.01
CA ILE A 30 6.28 -4.45 -3.09
C ILE A 30 6.21 -3.11 -3.84
N PRO A 31 5.02 -2.49 -3.95
CA PRO A 31 4.88 -1.22 -4.66
C PRO A 31 5.60 -0.09 -3.90
N SER A 32 6.01 0.93 -4.64
CA SER A 32 6.57 2.15 -4.04
C SER A 32 5.49 2.94 -3.31
N ARG A 33 5.88 3.81 -2.38
CA ARG A 33 4.93 4.71 -1.71
C ARG A 33 4.13 5.56 -2.71
N ILE A 34 4.74 5.95 -3.83
CA ILE A 34 4.11 6.78 -4.87
C ILE A 34 3.04 5.99 -5.62
N THR A 35 3.33 4.72 -5.92
CA THR A 35 2.36 3.81 -6.56
C THR A 35 1.11 3.67 -5.68
N ILE A 36 1.31 3.43 -4.38
CA ILE A 36 0.19 3.30 -3.43
C ILE A 36 -0.63 4.58 -3.34
N ILE A 37 0.02 5.75 -3.28
CA ILE A 37 -0.68 7.04 -3.25
C ILE A 37 -1.58 7.20 -4.49
N LYS A 38 -1.07 6.84 -5.68
CA LYS A 38 -1.86 6.93 -6.92
C LYS A 38 -3.06 5.99 -6.88
N ASP A 39 -2.86 4.75 -6.47
CA ASP A 39 -3.94 3.75 -6.39
C ASP A 39 -5.01 4.17 -5.38
N VAL A 40 -4.61 4.63 -4.19
CA VAL A 40 -5.55 5.09 -3.15
C VAL A 40 -6.29 6.36 -3.60
N TYR A 41 -5.61 7.26 -4.31
CA TYR A 41 -6.25 8.45 -4.86
C TYR A 41 -7.29 8.10 -5.94
N GLN A 42 -7.01 7.14 -6.82
CA GLN A 42 -7.99 6.65 -7.78
C GLN A 42 -9.19 6.01 -7.07
N LEU A 43 -8.95 5.16 -6.07
CA LEU A 43 -10.02 4.57 -5.27
C LEU A 43 -10.93 5.63 -4.63
N TYR A 44 -10.35 6.73 -4.15
CA TYR A 44 -11.11 7.87 -3.61
C TYR A 44 -11.96 8.57 -4.68
N LEU A 45 -11.43 8.76 -5.90
CA LEU A 45 -12.19 9.36 -7.00
C LEU A 45 -13.35 8.46 -7.46
N ASP A 46 -13.12 7.15 -7.53
CA ASP A 46 -14.12 6.17 -7.92
C ASP A 46 -15.28 6.15 -6.91
N GLU A 47 -14.98 6.15 -5.61
CA GLU A 47 -16.00 6.21 -4.56
C GLU A 47 -16.72 7.56 -4.49
N ARG A 48 -16.10 8.65 -4.94
CA ARG A 48 -16.76 9.96 -5.07
C ARG A 48 -17.71 10.08 -6.25
N THR A 49 -17.52 9.22 -7.25
CA THR A 49 -18.31 9.23 -8.48
C THR A 49 -19.54 8.32 -8.38
N LYS A 50 -19.56 7.42 -7.38
CA LYS A 50 -20.77 6.72 -6.91
C LYS A 50 -21.67 7.64 -6.11
#